data_AF-A0A4S8MRP5-F1
#
_entry.id   AF-A0A4S8MRP5-F1
#
_cell.length_a   1.000
_cell.length_b   1.000
_cell.length_c   1.000
_cell.angle_alpha   90.00
_cell.angle_beta   90.00
_cell.angle_gamma   90.00
#
_symmetry.space_group_name_H-M   'P 1'
#
loop_
_entity.id
_entity.type
_entity.pdbx_description
1 polymer ?
#
loop_
_entity_poly.entity_id
_entity_poly.type
_entity_poly.pdbx_seq_one_letter_code
_entity_poly.pdbx_strand_id
1 'polypeptide(L)'
;MTRTARAISPRAIIKDRSLNRSGLDRNLRKEGGGQHNWGRPEDELAALEDEQFEFEEYENELKDDDSSSNGSEGAAETKPRKVSNAGFTEEELAAAKAIRKKGFKGEVDLGAIARSSNAVSSSPPKVTSPSLASESSSSLSA
;
A
#
# COMPACT_ATOMS: atom_id res chain seq x y z
N MET A 1 -10.95 -28.22 -10.30
CA MET A 1 -11.40 -28.15 -11.72
C MET A 1 -11.03 -29.46 -12.40
N THR A 2 -12.00 -30.22 -12.92
CA THR A 2 -11.78 -31.48 -13.64
C THR A 2 -11.87 -31.26 -15.15
N ARG A 3 -10.88 -31.74 -15.91
CA ARG A 3 -10.90 -31.70 -17.39
C ARG A 3 -11.85 -32.78 -17.91
N THR A 4 -12.81 -32.40 -18.75
CA THR A 4 -13.77 -33.35 -19.35
C THR A 4 -13.15 -34.11 -20.53
N ALA A 5 -13.70 -35.26 -20.92
CA ALA A 5 -13.20 -36.05 -22.05
C ALA A 5 -13.08 -35.23 -23.37
N ARG A 6 -13.93 -34.20 -23.54
CA ARG A 6 -13.86 -33.27 -24.68
C ARG A 6 -12.65 -32.33 -24.63
N ALA A 7 -12.17 -31.99 -23.43
CA ALA A 7 -10.98 -31.19 -23.21
C ALA A 7 -9.67 -31.95 -23.50
N ILE A 8 -9.72 -33.29 -23.62
CA ILE A 8 -8.58 -34.15 -23.96
C ILE A 8 -8.39 -34.25 -25.49
N SER A 9 -9.36 -33.80 -26.28
CA SER A 9 -9.24 -33.84 -27.75
C SER A 9 -8.04 -33.00 -28.23
N PRO A 10 -7.25 -33.45 -29.23
CA PRO A 10 -6.05 -32.73 -29.68
C PRO A 10 -6.34 -31.28 -30.09
N ARG A 11 -7.49 -31.06 -30.74
CA ARG A 11 -7.97 -29.72 -31.11
C ARG A 11 -8.31 -28.84 -29.92
N ALA A 12 -8.81 -29.41 -28.82
CA ALA A 12 -9.05 -28.66 -27.59
C ALA A 12 -7.71 -28.27 -26.94
N ILE A 13 -6.76 -29.20 -26.86
CA ILE A 13 -5.42 -28.94 -26.31
C ILE A 13 -4.70 -27.82 -27.08
N ILE A 14 -4.74 -27.85 -28.42
CA ILE A 14 -4.12 -26.80 -29.25
C ILE A 14 -4.72 -25.41 -28.97
N LYS A 15 -6.03 -25.33 -28.71
CA LYS A 15 -6.74 -24.08 -28.42
C LYS A 15 -6.66 -23.65 -26.95
N ASP A 16 -6.46 -24.59 -26.04
CA ASP A 16 -6.29 -24.35 -24.59
C ASP A 16 -4.92 -23.75 -24.28
N ARG A 17 -3.93 -23.99 -25.15
CA ARG A 17 -2.64 -23.31 -25.04
C ARG A 17 -2.85 -21.83 -25.35
N SER A 18 -2.31 -20.96 -24.51
CA SER A 18 -2.27 -19.50 -24.69
C SER A 18 -1.46 -19.02 -25.90
N LEU A 19 -1.14 -19.94 -26.83
CA LEU A 19 -0.44 -19.69 -28.08
C LEU A 19 -1.18 -18.67 -28.92
N ASN A 20 -0.41 -17.78 -29.53
CA ASN A 20 -0.94 -16.68 -30.32
C ASN A 20 -1.55 -17.23 -31.61
N ARG A 21 -2.83 -16.93 -31.87
CA ARG A 21 -3.47 -17.23 -33.16
C ARG A 21 -2.82 -16.51 -34.34
N SER A 22 -2.06 -15.45 -34.08
CA SER A 22 -1.43 -14.63 -35.11
C SER A 22 -0.09 -15.17 -35.61
N GLY A 23 0.52 -16.16 -34.96
CA GLY A 23 1.88 -16.63 -35.28
C GLY A 23 3.01 -15.65 -34.94
N LEU A 24 2.71 -14.38 -34.64
CA LEU A 24 3.68 -13.43 -34.08
C LEU A 24 3.94 -13.71 -32.61
N ASP A 25 5.19 -13.55 -32.17
CA ASP A 25 5.53 -13.60 -30.75
C ASP A 25 4.90 -12.39 -30.01
N ARG A 26 4.32 -12.64 -28.85
CA ARG A 26 3.73 -11.59 -27.98
C ARG A 26 4.83 -10.76 -27.32
N ASN A 27 6.04 -11.31 -27.24
CA ASN A 27 7.20 -10.68 -26.61
C ASN A 27 7.88 -9.63 -27.51
N LEU A 28 7.57 -9.60 -28.81
CA LEU A 28 8.04 -8.54 -29.74
C LEU A 28 7.33 -7.20 -29.55
N ARG A 29 6.42 -7.09 -28.58
CA ARG A 29 5.82 -5.80 -28.22
C ARG A 29 6.91 -4.91 -27.61
N LYS A 30 6.69 -3.59 -27.64
CA LYS A 30 7.66 -2.53 -27.29
C LYS A 30 8.06 -2.49 -25.80
N GLU A 31 8.26 -3.62 -25.14
CA GLU A 31 8.75 -3.76 -23.76
C GLU A 31 7.98 -2.90 -22.74
N GLY A 32 6.66 -2.77 -22.91
CA GLY A 32 5.83 -1.93 -22.05
C GLY A 32 5.74 -0.46 -22.48
N GLY A 33 6.42 -0.06 -23.55
CA GLY A 33 6.36 1.28 -24.13
C GLY A 33 5.08 1.56 -24.92
N GLY A 34 4.49 2.74 -24.74
CA GLY A 34 3.32 3.25 -25.46
C GLY A 34 2.12 3.53 -24.57
N GLN A 35 1.22 4.39 -25.04
CA GLN A 35 0.11 4.98 -24.26
C GLN A 35 -0.86 3.96 -23.61
N HIS A 36 -0.96 2.74 -24.15
CA HIS A 36 -1.87 1.71 -23.64
C HIS A 36 -1.15 0.54 -22.97
N ASN A 37 0.16 0.65 -22.77
CA ASN A 37 0.95 -0.31 -22.02
C ASN A 37 1.18 0.23 -20.60
N TRP A 38 1.63 -0.64 -19.70
CA TRP A 38 1.78 -0.35 -18.27
C TRP A 38 3.07 0.40 -17.93
N GLY A 39 3.76 0.97 -18.92
CA GLY A 39 5.07 1.63 -18.74
C GLY A 39 6.24 0.67 -18.92
N ARG A 40 7.44 1.26 -19.04
CA ARG A 40 8.72 0.55 -19.04
C ARG A 40 9.34 0.62 -17.65
N PRO A 41 9.98 -0.45 -17.15
CA PRO A 41 10.70 -0.40 -15.88
C PRO A 41 11.88 0.59 -15.91
N GLU A 42 12.43 0.85 -17.10
CA GLU A 42 13.50 1.83 -17.33
C GLU A 42 13.00 3.26 -17.09
N ASP A 43 11.77 3.56 -17.51
CA ASP A 43 11.17 4.89 -17.33
C ASP A 43 10.94 5.19 -15.84
N GLU A 44 10.60 4.16 -15.05
CA GLU A 44 10.46 4.29 -13.58
C GLU A 44 11.81 4.56 -12.90
N LEU A 45 12.90 3.97 -13.39
CA LEU A 45 14.24 4.17 -12.83
C LEU A 45 14.75 5.60 -13.11
N ALA A 46 14.55 6.10 -14.32
CA ALA A 46 14.90 7.48 -14.67
C ALA A 46 14.13 8.50 -13.81
N ALA A 47 12.83 8.28 -13.59
CA ALA A 47 12.03 9.17 -12.74
C ALA A 47 12.52 9.22 -11.28
N LEU A 48 13.02 8.09 -10.74
CA LEU A 48 13.60 8.04 -9.40
C LEU A 48 14.96 8.77 -9.32
N GLU A 49 15.76 8.70 -10.37
CA GLU A 49 17.05 9.41 -10.44
C GLU A 49 16.82 10.93 -10.51
N ASP A 50 15.84 11.37 -11.29
CA ASP A 50 15.43 12.78 -11.35
C ASP A 50 14.91 13.28 -9.99
N GLU A 51 14.02 12.52 -9.33
CA GLU A 51 13.50 12.87 -7.99
C GLU A 51 14.62 12.94 -6.93
N GLN A 52 15.61 12.04 -7.01
CA GLN A 52 16.75 12.05 -6.11
C GLN A 52 17.61 13.30 -6.31
N PHE A 53 17.83 13.71 -7.56
CA PHE A 53 18.58 14.92 -7.87
C PHE A 53 17.88 16.19 -7.36
N GLU A 54 16.56 16.29 -7.56
CA GLU A 54 15.73 17.39 -7.04
C GLU A 54 15.77 17.45 -5.50
N PHE A 55 15.75 16.30 -4.83
CA PHE A 55 15.84 16.24 -3.37
C PHE A 55 17.21 16.70 -2.85
N GLU A 56 18.30 16.28 -3.48
CA GLU A 56 19.67 16.69 -3.13
C GLU A 56 19.89 18.20 -3.37
N GLU A 57 19.32 18.75 -4.46
CA GLU A 57 19.34 20.19 -4.72
C GLU A 57 18.62 20.99 -3.63
N TYR A 58 17.42 20.54 -3.25
CA TYR A 58 16.65 21.16 -2.16
C TYR A 58 17.37 21.08 -0.80
N GLU A 59 18.00 19.95 -0.49
CA GLU A 59 18.75 19.79 0.76
C GLU A 59 19.97 20.72 0.81
N ASN A 60 20.66 20.92 -0.31
CA ASN A 60 21.78 21.86 -0.39
C ASN A 60 21.31 23.31 -0.26
N GLU A 61 20.21 23.69 -0.92
CA GLU A 61 19.64 25.04 -0.78
C GLU A 61 19.24 25.34 0.68
N LEU A 62 18.70 24.36 1.40
CA LEU A 62 18.35 24.51 2.81
C LEU A 62 19.58 24.67 3.74
N LYS A 63 20.72 24.04 3.40
CA LYS A 63 21.96 24.12 4.17
C LYS A 63 22.68 25.46 3.99
N ASP A 64 22.56 26.08 2.82
CA ASP A 64 23.19 27.37 2.55
C ASP A 64 22.46 28.53 3.26
N ASP A 65 21.17 28.39 3.58
CA ASP A 65 20.38 29.42 4.30
C ASP A 65 20.60 29.40 5.84
N ASP A 66 21.06 28.27 6.42
CA ASP A 66 21.32 28.16 7.86
C ASP A 66 22.65 28.82 8.30
N SER A 67 23.52 29.20 7.36
CA SER A 67 24.79 29.88 7.67
C SER A 67 24.63 31.35 8.11
N SER A 68 23.41 31.90 8.14
CA SER A 68 23.13 33.28 8.59
C SER A 68 22.37 33.38 9.92
N SER A 69 22.01 32.28 10.59
CA SER A 69 21.21 32.34 11.81
C SER A 69 21.95 31.76 13.03
N ASN A 70 22.53 32.68 13.81
CA ASN A 70 23.09 32.41 15.12
C ASN A 70 21.91 32.27 16.10
N GLY A 71 21.47 31.04 16.44
CA GLY A 71 20.27 30.86 17.28
C GLY A 71 19.97 29.45 17.80
N SER A 72 20.69 29.04 18.84
CA SER A 72 20.28 28.11 19.92
C SER A 72 19.68 26.72 19.60
N GLU A 73 20.46 25.70 19.98
CA GLU A 73 20.07 24.45 20.67
C GLU A 73 19.08 23.48 20.00
N GLY A 74 19.59 22.29 19.65
CA GLY A 74 18.82 21.05 19.78
C GLY A 74 19.01 19.99 18.71
N ALA A 75 20.22 19.44 18.56
CA ALA A 75 20.42 18.17 17.87
C ALA A 75 19.65 17.06 18.61
N ALA A 76 18.61 16.50 17.99
CA ALA A 76 17.90 15.34 18.50
C ALA A 76 17.88 14.22 17.46
N GLU A 77 18.71 13.22 17.72
CA GLU A 77 18.65 11.88 17.15
C GLU A 77 17.19 11.40 17.00
N THR A 78 16.89 10.81 15.84
CA THR A 78 15.63 10.12 15.51
C THR A 78 15.47 8.83 16.33
N LYS A 79 15.36 8.96 17.65
CA LYS A 79 14.77 7.91 18.50
C LYS A 79 13.25 7.98 18.31
N PRO A 80 12.55 6.85 18.11
CA PRO A 80 11.09 6.87 18.09
C PRO A 80 10.63 7.42 19.43
N ARG A 81 10.05 8.63 19.42
CA ARG A 81 9.48 9.26 20.59
C ARG A 81 8.40 8.31 21.09
N LYS A 82 8.65 7.63 22.20
CA LYS A 82 7.63 6.87 22.92
C LYS A 82 6.56 7.88 23.28
N VAL A 83 5.50 7.94 22.49
CA VAL A 83 4.27 8.65 22.87
C VAL A 83 3.82 7.97 24.14
N SER A 84 3.98 8.66 25.26
CA SER A 84 3.39 8.23 26.51
C SER A 84 1.89 8.13 26.24
N ASN A 85 1.31 6.96 26.46
CA ASN A 85 -0.13 6.77 26.59
C ASN A 85 -0.59 7.53 27.85
N ALA A 86 -0.55 8.85 27.80
CA ALA A 86 -1.35 9.67 28.69
C ALA A 86 -2.79 9.33 28.32
N GLY A 87 -3.49 8.69 29.25
CA GLY A 87 -4.87 8.27 29.03
C GLY A 87 -5.69 9.48 28.61
N PHE A 88 -6.22 9.44 27.38
CA PHE A 88 -7.12 10.47 26.89
C PHE A 88 -8.35 10.51 27.78
N THR A 89 -8.77 11.72 28.15
CA THR A 89 -10.01 11.89 28.90
C THR A 89 -11.20 11.56 28.01
N GLU A 90 -12.33 11.20 28.62
CA GLU A 90 -13.55 10.83 27.86
C GLU A 90 -14.06 11.99 26.98
N GLU A 91 -13.82 13.22 27.42
CA GLU A 91 -14.13 14.45 26.66
C GLU A 91 -13.31 14.55 25.36
N GLU A 92 -12.01 14.24 25.42
CA GLU A 92 -11.13 14.25 24.25
C GLU A 92 -11.50 13.15 23.25
N LEU A 93 -11.90 11.97 23.75
CA LEU A 93 -12.40 10.88 22.91
C LEU A 93 -13.71 11.25 22.21
N ALA A 94 -14.62 11.94 22.89
CA ALA A 94 -15.88 12.40 22.31
C ALA A 94 -15.63 13.46 21.22
N ALA A 95 -14.73 14.42 21.48
CA ALA A 95 -14.33 15.44 20.51
C ALA A 95 -13.68 14.81 19.26
N ALA A 96 -12.77 13.86 19.43
CA ALA A 96 -12.12 13.16 18.33
C ALA A 96 -13.12 12.38 17.45
N LYS A 97 -14.10 11.70 18.07
CA LYS A 97 -15.20 11.03 17.34
C LYS A 97 -16.08 12.03 16.58
N ALA A 98 -16.36 13.20 17.17
CA ALA A 98 -17.14 14.25 16.51
C ALA A 98 -16.41 14.82 15.29
N ILE A 99 -15.10 15.06 15.39
CA ILE A 99 -14.25 15.51 14.27
C ILE A 99 -14.26 14.47 13.15
N ARG A 100 -14.08 13.18 13.44
CA ARG A 100 -14.13 12.12 12.41
C ARG A 100 -15.51 11.98 11.76
N LYS A 101 -16.59 12.19 12.53
CA LYS A 101 -17.97 12.08 12.01
C LYS A 101 -18.36 13.28 11.14
N LYS A 102 -17.85 14.47 11.45
CA LYS A 102 -18.16 15.72 10.73
C LYS A 102 -17.14 16.07 9.66
N GLY A 103 -15.90 15.61 9.78
CA GLY A 103 -14.78 15.91 8.88
C GLY A 103 -14.91 15.36 7.46
N PHE A 104 -15.96 14.60 7.17
CA PHE A 104 -16.30 14.20 5.79
C PHE A 104 -17.37 15.08 5.15
N LYS A 105 -17.85 16.13 5.84
CA LYS A 105 -18.91 17.02 5.37
C LYS A 105 -18.51 18.49 5.56
N GLY A 106 -17.80 19.05 4.59
CA GLY A 106 -17.46 20.47 4.53
C GLY A 106 -15.97 20.77 4.75
N GLU A 107 -15.69 21.97 5.24
CA GLU A 107 -14.34 22.44 5.56
C GLU A 107 -13.73 21.62 6.69
N VAL A 108 -12.56 21.03 6.41
CA VAL A 108 -11.90 20.07 7.28
C VAL A 108 -10.71 20.73 7.97
N ASP A 109 -10.79 20.87 9.30
CA ASP A 109 -9.65 21.33 10.10
C ASP A 109 -8.61 20.21 10.25
N LEU A 110 -7.58 20.26 9.42
CA LEU A 110 -6.46 19.31 9.43
C LEU A 110 -5.67 19.37 10.74
N GLY A 111 -5.59 20.54 11.38
CA GLY A 111 -4.91 20.71 12.66
C GLY A 111 -5.63 19.99 13.80
N ALA A 112 -6.96 20.05 13.82
CA ALA A 112 -7.77 19.30 14.77
C ALA A 112 -7.64 17.77 14.58
N ILE A 113 -7.51 17.30 13.33
CA ILE A 113 -7.25 15.89 13.02
C ILE A 113 -5.87 15.46 13.55
N ALA A 114 -4.83 16.24 13.28
CA ALA A 114 -3.47 15.93 13.72
C ALA A 114 -3.38 15.78 15.26
N ARG A 115 -4.09 16.65 16.00
CA ARG A 115 -4.14 16.61 17.46
C ARG A 115 -4.94 15.42 18.02
N SER A 116 -5.96 14.94 17.30
CA SER A 116 -6.90 13.92 17.80
C SER A 116 -6.71 12.51 17.21
N SER A 117 -5.86 12.35 16.18
CA SER A 117 -5.64 11.08 15.47
C SER A 117 -5.25 9.93 16.39
N ASN A 118 -4.37 10.19 17.37
CA ASN A 118 -3.91 9.17 18.32
C ASN A 118 -5.01 8.69 19.30
N ALA A 119 -6.02 9.52 19.57
CA ALA A 119 -7.07 9.18 20.53
C ALA A 119 -8.04 8.10 20.01
N VAL A 120 -8.13 7.90 18.68
CA VAL A 120 -9.09 6.96 18.05
C VAL A 120 -8.37 5.88 17.24
N SER A 121 -7.05 5.74 17.41
CA SER A 121 -6.25 4.71 16.75
C SER A 121 -6.47 3.36 17.45
N SER A 122 -7.44 2.57 16.95
CA SER A 122 -7.60 1.16 17.34
C SER A 122 -7.23 0.26 16.18
N SER A 123 -6.45 -0.79 16.44
CA SER A 123 -6.21 -1.84 15.44
C SER A 123 -7.53 -2.53 15.05
N PRO A 124 -7.66 -2.98 13.79
CA PRO A 124 -8.85 -3.70 13.35
C PRO A 124 -9.03 -4.99 14.19
N PRO A 125 -10.27 -5.39 14.49
CA PRO A 125 -10.53 -6.60 15.27
C PRO A 125 -9.99 -7.82 14.54
N LYS A 126 -9.23 -8.66 15.25
CA LYS A 126 -8.68 -9.92 14.71
C LYS A 126 -9.83 -10.87 14.41
N VAL A 127 -10.20 -11.01 13.13
CA VAL A 127 -11.19 -11.98 12.68
C VAL A 127 -10.59 -13.37 12.83
N THR A 128 -11.02 -14.11 13.85
CA THR A 128 -10.67 -15.53 14.01
C THR A 128 -11.51 -16.33 13.02
N SER A 129 -10.91 -16.79 11.92
CA SER A 129 -11.56 -17.74 11.02
C SER A 129 -11.76 -19.09 11.73
N PRO A 130 -12.95 -19.72 11.63
CA PRO A 130 -13.17 -21.04 12.19
C PRO A 130 -12.34 -22.07 11.42
N SER A 131 -11.37 -22.69 12.09
CA SER A 131 -10.59 -23.81 11.55
C SER A 131 -11.51 -25.01 11.33
N LEU A 132 -11.50 -25.55 10.11
CA LEU A 132 -12.19 -26.78 9.73
C LEU A 132 -11.86 -27.90 10.72
N ALA A 133 -12.87 -28.36 11.45
CA ALA A 133 -12.81 -29.58 12.22
C ALA A 133 -12.61 -30.76 11.26
N SER A 134 -11.56 -31.51 11.53
CA SER A 134 -11.26 -32.80 10.93
C SER A 134 -12.32 -33.83 11.34
N GLU A 135 -13.22 -34.19 10.43
CA GLU A 135 -14.00 -35.42 10.57
C GLU A 135 -13.25 -36.56 9.90
N SER A 136 -12.45 -37.24 10.71
CA SER A 136 -12.09 -38.64 10.49
C SER A 136 -13.25 -39.47 11.04
N SER A 137 -14.01 -40.12 10.17
CA SER A 137 -14.87 -41.24 10.58
C SER A 137 -14.74 -42.41 9.62
N SER A 138 -14.47 -43.53 10.27
CA SER A 138 -14.07 -44.82 9.77
C SER A 138 -15.27 -45.65 9.30
N SER A 139 -14.96 -46.69 8.54
CA SER A 139 -15.55 -48.05 8.61
C SER A 139 -16.65 -48.50 7.62
N LEU A 140 -16.26 -49.55 6.87
CA LEU A 140 -16.94 -50.83 6.56
C LEU A 140 -18.37 -50.87 5.99
N SER A 141 -18.51 -51.48 4.81
CA SER A 141 -19.36 -52.65 4.49
C SER A 141 -19.10 -53.04 3.02
N ALA A 142 -18.52 -54.21 2.75
CA ALA A 142 -19.15 -55.52 2.52
C ALA A 142 -19.76 -55.66 1.12
#